data_AF-A0A259BK07-F1
#
_entry.id   AF-A0A259BK07-F1
#
_cell.length_a   1.000
_cell.length_b   1.000
_cell.length_c   1.000
_cell.angle_alpha   90.00
_cell.angle_beta   90.00
_cell.angle_gamma   90.00
#
_symmetry.space_group_name_H-M   'P 1'
#
loop_
_entity.id
_entity.type
_entity.pdbx_description
1 polymer ?
#
loop_
_entity_poly.entity_id
_entity_poly.type
_entity_poly.pdbx_seq_one_letter_code
_entity_poly.pdbx_strand_id
1 'polypeptide(L)'
;MPLITIPPVEFDFELWQPKKSVHEHVHPFVARFTAKWGKRPAWIALDKTIADGRMNGNVHPFDYLFDGLRPNGNIAIPALPIEVDSDTIDAAARAAAADGQGAAVLLRLEDLMSGNPRKAIVNFASGFGIGLDELDVIVDLRARNFEPYKVFATALTAAMKRLGNLYEVRNFVLLGTAIPDSFAEIAKGSDEIPRHDWLFFKELMTAMPAGMRRPIYGDHTIVHPEFKALDMRKVKAAGKIVYTTPETWATRKGGAFRDNPAQMHAHCDEVVKDPAFAFRGASFSYGDK
;
A
#
# COMPACT_ATOMS: atom_id res chain seq x y z
N MET A 1 0.45 -9.69 4.76
CA MET A 1 1.71 -8.97 4.99
C MET A 1 1.55 -7.56 4.44
N PRO A 2 1.91 -6.49 5.17
CA PRO A 2 1.76 -5.12 4.68
C PRO A 2 2.92 -4.72 3.76
N LEU A 3 2.63 -3.85 2.80
CA LEU A 3 3.61 -3.01 2.11
C LEU A 3 3.71 -1.68 2.87
N ILE A 4 4.79 -1.51 3.61
CA ILE A 4 5.03 -0.30 4.41
C ILE A 4 5.96 0.59 3.60
N THR A 5 5.40 1.66 3.05
CA THR A 5 6.18 2.68 2.33
C THR A 5 6.52 3.81 3.29
N ILE A 6 7.80 4.15 3.42
CA ILE A 6 8.21 5.36 4.14
C ILE A 6 7.83 6.56 3.25
N PRO A 7 6.89 7.41 3.69
CA PRO A 7 6.37 8.50 2.88
C PRO A 7 7.42 9.60 2.68
N PRO A 8 7.20 10.55 1.75
CA PRO A 8 8.03 11.74 1.66
C PRO A 8 8.06 12.51 2.99
N VAL A 9 9.10 13.32 3.18
CA VAL A 9 9.19 14.22 4.33
C VAL A 9 8.00 15.19 4.31
N GLU A 10 7.35 15.38 5.46
CA GLU A 10 6.28 16.38 5.61
C GLU A 10 6.77 17.78 5.19
N PHE A 11 5.95 18.49 4.42
CA PHE A 11 6.23 19.87 4.02
C PHE A 11 5.68 20.86 5.06
N ASP A 12 6.50 21.80 5.50
CA ASP A 12 6.10 22.91 6.35
C ASP A 12 5.57 24.05 5.47
N PHE A 13 4.25 24.26 5.49
CA PHE A 13 3.59 25.30 4.71
C PHE A 13 3.73 26.72 5.30
N GLU A 14 4.24 26.86 6.53
CA GLU A 14 4.54 28.16 7.14
C GLU A 14 5.93 28.63 6.74
N LEU A 15 6.92 27.76 6.91
CA LEU A 15 8.31 28.04 6.61
C LEU A 15 8.69 27.75 5.16
N TRP A 16 7.77 27.14 4.40
CA TRP A 16 7.93 26.78 2.99
C TRP A 16 9.16 25.90 2.72
N GLN A 17 9.37 24.90 3.57
CA GLN A 17 10.52 24.00 3.50
C GLN A 17 10.14 22.59 3.98
N PRO A 18 10.94 21.55 3.69
CA PRO A 18 10.78 20.26 4.35
C PRO A 18 10.87 20.43 5.87
N LYS A 19 9.94 19.83 6.61
CA LYS A 19 9.85 19.96 8.07
C LYS A 19 10.98 19.26 8.83
N LYS A 20 11.65 18.31 8.16
CA LYS A 20 12.74 17.50 8.71
C LYS A 20 13.79 17.23 7.65
N SER A 21 14.98 16.86 8.08
CA SER A 21 15.93 16.13 7.23
C SER A 21 15.43 14.71 6.96
N VAL A 22 15.97 14.06 5.91
CA VAL A 22 15.74 12.63 5.64
C VAL A 22 16.17 11.79 6.85
N HIS A 23 17.27 12.15 7.52
CA HIS A 23 17.72 11.48 8.73
C HIS A 23 16.66 11.51 9.84
N GLU A 24 16.19 12.70 10.24
CA GLU A 24 15.20 12.83 11.32
C GLU A 24 13.85 12.18 10.99
N HIS A 25 13.52 12.10 9.71
CA HIS A 25 12.29 11.45 9.23
C HIS A 25 12.39 9.92 9.30
N VAL A 26 13.49 9.34 8.83
CA VAL A 26 13.69 7.88 8.72
C VAL A 26 14.14 7.26 10.05
N HIS A 27 14.97 7.97 10.84
CA HIS A 27 15.56 7.47 12.09
C HIS A 27 14.56 6.77 13.05
N PRO A 28 13.37 7.31 13.37
CA PRO A 28 12.47 6.66 14.32
C PRO A 28 11.82 5.38 13.79
N PHE A 29 11.99 5.04 12.50
CA PHE A 29 11.30 3.91 11.88
C PHE A 29 11.64 2.58 12.54
N VAL A 30 12.93 2.28 12.74
CA VAL A 30 13.39 0.98 13.29
C VAL A 30 12.74 0.72 14.64
N ALA A 31 12.86 1.66 15.59
CA ALA A 31 12.28 1.53 16.92
C ALA A 31 10.75 1.35 16.87
N ARG A 32 10.05 2.10 16.01
CA ARG A 32 8.58 2.00 15.86
C ARG A 32 8.17 0.67 15.25
N PHE A 33 8.88 0.20 14.22
CA PHE A 33 8.63 -1.08 13.58
C PHE A 33 8.81 -2.21 14.60
N THR A 34 9.91 -2.24 15.34
CA THR A 34 10.15 -3.27 16.36
C THR A 34 9.08 -3.25 17.45
N ALA A 35 8.71 -2.07 17.95
CA ALA A 35 7.74 -1.95 19.04
C ALA A 35 6.29 -2.24 18.62
N LYS A 36 5.90 -1.91 17.39
CA LYS A 36 4.49 -1.98 16.93
C LYS A 36 4.22 -3.14 15.98
N TRP A 37 5.18 -3.48 15.13
CA TRP A 37 5.06 -4.57 14.16
C TRP A 37 5.70 -5.86 14.66
N GLY A 38 6.88 -5.76 15.29
CA GLY A 38 7.61 -6.90 15.85
C GLY A 38 8.18 -7.80 14.76
N LYS A 39 8.16 -9.12 14.98
CA LYS A 39 8.77 -10.12 14.07
C LYS A 39 7.86 -10.55 12.91
N ARG A 40 6.69 -9.91 12.75
CA ARG A 40 5.81 -10.20 11.62
C ARG A 40 6.48 -9.71 10.33
N PRO A 41 6.38 -10.45 9.21
CA PRO A 41 7.01 -10.04 7.97
C PRO A 41 6.32 -8.80 7.38
N ALA A 42 7.08 -7.95 6.69
CA ALA A 42 6.60 -6.78 5.95
C ALA A 42 7.50 -6.49 4.75
N TRP A 43 6.90 -6.01 3.67
CA TRP A 43 7.63 -5.36 2.59
C TRP A 43 7.91 -3.91 2.98
N ILE A 44 9.15 -3.46 2.80
CA ILE A 44 9.58 -2.09 3.11
C ILE A 44 9.94 -1.38 1.81
N ALA A 45 9.21 -0.32 1.50
CA ALA A 45 9.45 0.54 0.36
C ALA A 45 9.79 1.96 0.80
N LEU A 46 10.40 2.73 -0.10
CA LEU A 46 10.68 4.15 0.07
C LEU A 46 9.90 4.95 -0.95
N ASP A 47 9.35 6.09 -0.55
CA ASP A 47 9.02 7.14 -1.50
C ASP A 47 10.28 7.56 -2.26
N LYS A 48 10.12 7.99 -3.52
CA LYS A 48 11.23 8.40 -4.39
C LYS A 48 12.11 9.47 -3.74
N THR A 49 11.51 10.47 -3.08
CA THR A 49 12.27 11.56 -2.44
C THR A 49 13.09 11.08 -1.24
N ILE A 50 12.67 9.98 -0.60
CA ILE A 50 13.43 9.34 0.47
C ILE A 50 14.56 8.50 -0.11
N ALA A 51 14.31 7.71 -1.15
CA ALA A 51 15.33 6.90 -1.82
C ALA A 51 16.46 7.76 -2.43
N ASP A 52 16.10 8.88 -3.07
CA ASP A 52 17.07 9.85 -3.60
C ASP A 52 17.85 10.58 -2.49
N GLY A 53 17.30 10.61 -1.27
CA GLY A 53 17.86 11.30 -0.12
C GLY A 53 18.92 10.51 0.64
N ARG A 54 19.69 11.19 1.50
CA ARG A 54 20.70 10.53 2.35
C ARG A 54 20.51 10.89 3.81
N MET A 55 20.78 9.93 4.68
CA MET A 55 20.87 10.16 6.12
C MET A 55 22.22 10.77 6.48
N ASN A 56 22.36 11.25 7.73
CA ASN A 56 23.63 11.77 8.25
C ASN A 56 24.78 10.77 8.01
N GLY A 57 25.95 11.29 7.65
CA GLY A 57 27.09 10.46 7.25
C GLY A 57 26.99 9.90 5.83
N ASN A 58 26.08 10.43 4.99
CA ASN A 58 25.85 10.00 3.61
C ASN A 58 25.38 8.53 3.49
N VAL A 59 24.65 8.05 4.49
CA VAL A 59 24.13 6.67 4.52
C VAL A 59 22.83 6.58 3.73
N HIS A 60 22.69 5.54 2.90
CA HIS A 60 21.45 5.27 2.19
C HIS A 60 20.34 4.81 3.17
N PRO A 61 19.09 5.31 3.07
CA PRO A 61 18.03 4.95 4.00
C PRO A 61 17.78 3.45 4.15
N PHE A 62 17.84 2.67 3.05
CA PHE A 62 17.70 1.21 3.16
C PHE A 62 18.82 0.57 4.00
N ASP A 63 20.08 0.98 3.85
CA ASP A 63 21.16 0.41 4.68
C ASP A 63 20.85 0.64 6.16
N TYR A 64 20.48 1.88 6.55
CA TYR A 64 20.10 2.19 7.93
C TYR A 64 18.91 1.34 8.43
N LEU A 65 17.87 1.19 7.61
CA LEU A 65 16.66 0.48 7.99
C LEU A 65 16.93 -1.01 8.21
N PHE A 66 17.55 -1.67 7.23
CA PHE A 66 17.79 -3.11 7.29
C PHE A 66 18.87 -3.46 8.33
N ASP A 67 19.95 -2.68 8.43
CA ASP A 67 20.96 -2.87 9.46
C ASP A 67 20.41 -2.63 10.87
N GLY A 68 19.46 -1.71 11.03
CA GLY A 68 18.78 -1.47 12.31
C GLY A 68 17.75 -2.54 12.67
N LEU A 69 17.06 -3.12 11.69
CA LEU A 69 16.03 -4.14 11.91
C LEU A 69 16.63 -5.53 12.17
N ARG A 70 17.74 -5.88 11.52
CA ARG A 70 18.37 -7.20 11.58
C ARG A 70 18.74 -7.65 13.01
N PRO A 71 19.43 -6.85 13.86
CA PRO A 71 19.78 -7.26 15.23
C PRO A 71 18.56 -7.54 16.13
N ASN A 72 17.41 -6.97 15.79
CA ASN A 72 16.16 -7.15 16.53
C ASN A 72 15.39 -8.42 16.09
N GLY A 73 15.90 -9.15 15.09
CA GLY A 73 15.23 -10.31 14.49
C GLY A 73 13.90 -9.93 13.81
N ASN A 74 13.77 -8.68 13.37
CA ASN A 74 12.63 -8.24 12.56
C ASN A 74 12.73 -8.86 11.16
N ILE A 75 11.57 -9.19 10.56
CA ILE A 75 11.51 -9.74 9.20
C ILE A 75 11.04 -8.63 8.26
N ALA A 76 11.97 -8.12 7.46
CA ALA A 76 11.73 -7.07 6.48
C ALA A 76 12.25 -7.53 5.12
N ILE A 77 11.51 -7.19 4.06
CA ILE A 77 11.86 -7.52 2.67
C ILE A 77 11.91 -6.20 1.89
N PRO A 78 13.01 -5.85 1.20
CA PRO A 78 13.06 -4.64 0.40
C PRO A 78 12.08 -4.73 -0.76
N ALA A 79 11.28 -3.68 -0.96
CA ALA A 79 10.33 -3.56 -2.06
C ALA A 79 10.61 -2.30 -2.88
N LEU A 80 10.83 -2.46 -4.18
CA LEU A 80 11.24 -1.38 -5.08
C LEU A 80 10.44 -1.41 -6.38
N PRO A 81 10.20 -0.24 -7.01
CA PRO A 81 9.74 -0.22 -8.40
C PRO A 81 10.79 -0.82 -9.33
N ILE A 82 10.37 -1.22 -10.53
CA ILE A 82 11.27 -1.84 -11.51
C ILE A 82 12.35 -0.87 -12.03
N GLU A 83 11.98 0.41 -12.18
CA GLU A 83 12.88 1.49 -12.54
C GLU A 83 13.27 2.26 -11.29
N VAL A 84 14.50 2.01 -10.82
CA VAL A 84 15.08 2.66 -9.65
C VAL A 84 16.58 2.82 -9.86
N ASP A 85 17.19 3.82 -9.23
CA ASP A 85 18.61 4.10 -9.40
C ASP A 85 19.50 2.99 -8.80
N SER A 86 20.73 2.88 -9.29
CA SER A 86 21.64 1.81 -8.90
C SER A 86 22.02 1.84 -7.43
N ASP A 87 22.12 3.02 -6.79
CA ASP A 87 22.49 3.08 -5.37
C ASP A 87 21.38 2.50 -4.47
N THR A 88 20.12 2.80 -4.82
CA THR A 88 18.96 2.19 -4.15
C THR A 88 18.91 0.67 -4.38
N ILE A 89 19.19 0.19 -5.61
CA ILE A 89 19.30 -1.26 -5.89
C ILE A 89 20.40 -1.89 -5.05
N ASP A 90 21.59 -1.30 -5.02
CA ASP A 90 22.75 -1.84 -4.33
C ASP A 90 22.51 -1.92 -2.81
N ALA A 91 21.88 -0.90 -2.20
CA ALA A 91 21.50 -0.91 -0.79
C ALA A 91 20.47 -2.01 -0.47
N ALA A 92 19.48 -2.17 -1.34
CA ALA A 92 18.48 -3.22 -1.17
C ALA A 92 19.04 -4.63 -1.42
N ALA A 93 19.96 -4.79 -2.36
CA ALA A 93 20.65 -6.06 -2.64
C ALA A 93 21.56 -6.48 -1.47
N ARG A 94 22.27 -5.53 -0.85
CA ARG A 94 23.01 -5.78 0.41
C ARG A 94 22.10 -6.31 1.51
N ALA A 95 20.93 -5.69 1.69
CA ALA A 95 19.94 -6.15 2.66
C ALA A 95 19.43 -7.56 2.34
N ALA A 96 19.02 -7.82 1.09
CA ALA A 96 18.54 -9.14 0.66
C ALA A 96 19.60 -10.23 0.87
N ALA A 97 20.86 -9.97 0.53
CA ALA A 97 21.97 -10.89 0.73
C ALA A 97 22.28 -11.16 2.21
N ALA A 98 22.19 -10.14 3.07
CA ALA A 98 22.46 -10.26 4.50
C ALA A 98 21.33 -10.99 5.26
N ASP A 99 20.07 -10.75 4.86
CA ASP A 99 18.90 -11.20 5.60
C ASP A 99 18.31 -12.52 5.08
N GLY A 100 18.63 -12.90 3.83
CA GLY A 100 18.13 -14.12 3.19
C GLY A 100 16.61 -14.13 3.01
N GLN A 101 15.98 -12.95 2.94
CA GLN A 101 14.54 -12.78 2.80
C GLN A 101 14.10 -12.44 1.36
N GLY A 102 15.01 -12.49 0.39
CA GLY A 102 14.72 -12.13 -1.00
C GLY A 102 14.38 -10.64 -1.17
N ALA A 103 13.57 -10.34 -2.18
CA ALA A 103 13.16 -8.97 -2.51
C ALA A 103 11.74 -8.95 -3.09
N ALA A 104 11.17 -7.75 -3.22
CA ALA A 104 9.90 -7.54 -3.89
C ALA A 104 10.01 -6.49 -5.00
N VAL A 105 9.41 -6.77 -6.15
CA VAL A 105 9.26 -5.81 -7.24
C VAL A 105 7.84 -5.26 -7.25
N LEU A 106 7.73 -3.93 -7.28
CA LEU A 106 6.50 -3.17 -7.39
C LEU A 106 6.27 -2.82 -8.86
N LEU A 107 5.25 -3.40 -9.47
CA LEU A 107 4.87 -3.17 -10.86
C LEU A 107 3.58 -2.36 -10.94
N ARG A 108 3.53 -1.42 -11.88
CA ARG A 108 2.31 -0.80 -12.37
C ARG A 108 1.67 -1.65 -13.46
N LEU A 109 0.41 -1.32 -13.79
CA LEU A 109 -0.24 -1.91 -14.95
C LEU A 109 0.55 -1.62 -16.23
N GLU A 110 1.09 -0.41 -16.35
CA GLU A 110 1.93 0.01 -17.46
C GLU A 110 3.13 -0.91 -17.66
N ASP A 111 3.79 -1.34 -16.59
CA ASP A 111 4.96 -2.24 -16.63
C ASP A 111 4.61 -3.61 -17.20
N LEU A 112 3.35 -4.06 -17.04
CA LEU A 112 2.85 -5.28 -17.66
C LEU A 112 2.52 -5.11 -19.14
N MET A 113 2.29 -3.86 -19.56
CA MET A 113 1.83 -3.51 -20.90
C MET A 113 3.00 -3.12 -21.83
N SER A 114 4.08 -2.56 -21.29
CA SER A 114 5.27 -2.17 -22.04
C SER A 114 6.33 -3.27 -22.14
N GLY A 115 7.10 -3.29 -23.23
CA GLY A 115 8.29 -4.11 -23.38
C GLY A 115 8.09 -5.61 -23.10
N ASN A 116 9.01 -6.20 -22.35
CA ASN A 116 8.97 -7.61 -21.94
C ASN A 116 8.95 -7.71 -20.40
N PRO A 117 7.75 -7.76 -19.78
CA PRO A 117 7.60 -7.77 -18.32
C PRO A 117 8.33 -8.95 -17.66
N ARG A 118 8.31 -10.14 -18.29
CA ARG A 118 9.04 -11.32 -17.81
C ARG A 118 10.54 -11.07 -17.74
N LYS A 119 11.14 -10.58 -18.82
CA LYS A 119 12.57 -10.27 -18.84
C LYS A 119 12.92 -9.22 -17.80
N ALA A 120 12.04 -8.23 -17.61
CA ALA A 120 12.25 -7.16 -16.67
C ALA A 120 12.29 -7.67 -15.21
N ILE A 121 11.37 -8.56 -14.79
CA ILE A 121 11.43 -9.14 -13.43
C ILE A 121 12.61 -10.13 -13.25
N VAL A 122 13.04 -10.83 -14.30
CA VAL A 122 14.22 -11.71 -14.26
C VAL A 122 15.49 -10.89 -14.08
N ASN A 123 15.62 -9.79 -14.82
CA ASN A 123 16.74 -8.87 -14.68
C ASN A 123 16.74 -8.20 -13.31
N PHE A 124 15.56 -7.80 -12.81
CA PHE A 124 15.40 -7.27 -11.46
C PHE A 124 15.92 -8.26 -10.42
N ALA A 125 15.43 -9.51 -10.40
CA ALA A 125 15.91 -10.55 -9.48
C ALA A 125 17.44 -10.79 -9.59
N SER A 126 17.96 -10.78 -10.82
CA SER A 126 19.40 -10.94 -11.06
C SER A 126 20.22 -9.79 -10.46
N GLY A 127 19.69 -8.56 -10.45
CA GLY A 127 20.33 -7.41 -9.80
C GLY A 127 20.46 -7.56 -8.27
N PHE A 128 19.61 -8.39 -7.66
CA PHE A 128 19.68 -8.77 -6.25
C PHE A 128 20.49 -10.05 -6.02
N GLY A 129 20.92 -10.73 -7.08
CA GLY A 129 21.57 -12.04 -6.98
C GLY A 129 20.64 -13.17 -6.51
N ILE A 130 19.32 -13.02 -6.66
CA ILE A 130 18.31 -13.99 -6.21
C ILE A 130 17.58 -14.67 -7.37
N GLY A 131 16.97 -15.82 -7.09
CA GLY A 131 16.05 -16.50 -8.00
C GLY A 131 14.65 -15.86 -8.02
N LEU A 132 13.82 -16.24 -9.00
CA LEU A 132 12.40 -15.83 -8.99
C LEU A 132 11.65 -16.42 -7.79
N ASP A 133 12.03 -17.61 -7.33
CA ASP A 133 11.46 -18.29 -6.18
C ASP A 133 11.70 -17.58 -4.83
N GLU A 134 12.52 -16.53 -4.85
CA GLU A 134 12.76 -15.60 -3.74
C GLU A 134 12.20 -14.19 -4.00
N LEU A 135 11.65 -13.95 -5.20
CA LEU A 135 11.08 -12.67 -5.61
C LEU A 135 9.57 -12.62 -5.35
N ASP A 136 9.12 -11.60 -4.62
CA ASP A 136 7.70 -11.25 -4.55
C ASP A 136 7.35 -10.26 -5.67
N VAL A 137 6.33 -10.58 -6.46
CA VAL A 137 5.82 -9.67 -7.50
C VAL A 137 4.52 -9.06 -7.03
N ILE A 138 4.53 -7.74 -6.87
CA ILE A 138 3.38 -6.95 -6.45
C ILE A 138 2.94 -6.08 -7.62
N VAL A 139 1.75 -6.31 -8.13
CA VAL A 139 1.13 -5.45 -9.16
C VAL A 139 0.20 -4.48 -8.45
N ASP A 140 0.54 -3.19 -8.46
CA ASP A 140 -0.25 -2.12 -7.86
C ASP A 140 -1.06 -1.37 -8.93
N LEU A 141 -2.36 -1.69 -8.97
CA LEU A 141 -3.34 -1.07 -9.86
C LEU A 141 -3.69 0.36 -9.46
N ARG A 142 -3.28 0.86 -8.29
CA ARG A 142 -3.67 2.18 -7.78
C ARG A 142 -5.20 2.34 -7.67
N ALA A 143 -5.69 3.56 -7.82
CA ALA A 143 -7.11 3.92 -7.81
C ALA A 143 -7.66 4.07 -9.23
N ARG A 144 -7.77 2.94 -9.95
CA ARG A 144 -8.31 2.92 -11.33
C ARG A 144 -9.83 2.83 -11.32
N ASN A 145 -10.41 3.15 -12.46
CA ASN A 145 -11.75 2.67 -12.75
C ASN A 145 -11.68 1.16 -13.03
N PHE A 146 -12.30 0.36 -12.17
CA PHE A 146 -12.31 -1.10 -12.31
C PHE A 146 -13.42 -1.62 -13.23
N GLU A 147 -14.36 -0.76 -13.61
CA GLU A 147 -15.50 -1.12 -14.43
C GLU A 147 -15.23 -0.87 -15.93
N PRO A 148 -15.80 -1.71 -16.82
CA PRO A 148 -16.59 -2.91 -16.54
C PRO A 148 -15.72 -4.09 -16.06
N TYR A 149 -16.09 -4.73 -14.95
CA TYR A 149 -15.24 -5.72 -14.26
C TYR A 149 -14.76 -6.86 -15.17
N LYS A 150 -15.66 -7.46 -15.95
CA LYS A 150 -15.36 -8.58 -16.86
C LYS A 150 -14.33 -8.24 -17.94
N VAL A 151 -14.49 -7.06 -18.53
CA VAL A 151 -13.61 -6.56 -19.58
C VAL A 151 -12.23 -6.32 -18.98
N PHE A 152 -12.17 -5.63 -17.84
CA PHE A 152 -10.89 -5.36 -17.19
C PHE A 152 -10.23 -6.64 -16.67
N ALA A 153 -10.99 -7.61 -16.15
CA ALA A 153 -10.46 -8.87 -15.62
C ALA A 153 -9.81 -9.69 -16.74
N THR A 154 -10.44 -9.69 -17.92
CA THR A 154 -9.90 -10.35 -19.13
C THR A 154 -8.60 -9.66 -19.58
N ALA A 155 -8.59 -8.34 -19.66
CA ALA A 155 -7.41 -7.56 -20.05
C ALA A 155 -6.25 -7.75 -19.07
N LEU A 156 -6.52 -7.66 -17.76
CA LEU A 156 -5.50 -7.87 -16.73
C LEU A 156 -4.99 -9.31 -16.73
N THR A 157 -5.85 -10.31 -16.93
CA THR A 157 -5.42 -11.71 -17.08
C THR A 157 -4.45 -11.88 -18.26
N ALA A 158 -4.73 -11.24 -19.40
CA ALA A 158 -3.84 -11.25 -20.55
C ALA A 158 -2.50 -10.55 -20.25
N ALA A 159 -2.53 -9.42 -19.55
CA ALA A 159 -1.32 -8.70 -19.12
C ALA A 159 -0.47 -9.54 -18.16
N MET A 160 -1.08 -10.16 -17.15
CA MET A 160 -0.39 -11.01 -16.18
C MET A 160 0.26 -12.24 -16.83
N LYS A 161 -0.30 -12.81 -17.90
CA LYS A 161 0.33 -13.91 -18.65
C LYS A 161 1.69 -13.52 -19.26
N ARG A 162 1.95 -12.22 -19.49
CA ARG A 162 3.23 -11.73 -20.00
C ARG A 162 4.37 -11.80 -18.97
N LEU A 163 4.05 -12.03 -17.69
CA LEU A 163 5.02 -12.33 -16.64
C LEU A 163 5.48 -13.80 -16.66
N GLY A 164 4.95 -14.62 -17.59
CA GLY A 164 5.28 -16.03 -17.70
C GLY A 164 4.58 -16.90 -16.66
N ASN A 165 5.24 -17.96 -16.21
CA ASN A 165 4.70 -18.85 -15.19
C ASN A 165 4.76 -18.21 -13.79
N LEU A 166 3.61 -17.77 -13.29
CA LEU A 166 3.49 -17.10 -12.00
C LEU A 166 3.75 -18.02 -10.79
N TYR A 167 3.88 -19.33 -10.96
CA TYR A 167 4.31 -20.23 -9.88
C TYR A 167 5.82 -20.18 -9.60
N GLU A 168 6.60 -19.59 -10.49
CA GLU A 168 8.04 -19.45 -10.30
C GLU A 168 8.42 -18.30 -9.38
N VAL A 169 7.52 -17.33 -9.18
CA VAL A 169 7.76 -16.24 -8.22
C VAL A 169 7.41 -16.68 -6.80
N ARG A 170 8.02 -16.12 -5.76
CA ARG A 170 7.71 -16.48 -4.37
C ARG A 170 6.26 -16.14 -4.00
N ASN A 171 5.88 -14.88 -4.18
CA ASN A 171 4.52 -14.39 -4.00
C ASN A 171 4.06 -13.61 -5.22
N PHE A 172 2.77 -13.67 -5.51
CA PHE A 172 2.13 -12.84 -6.52
C PHE A 172 0.96 -12.11 -5.89
N VAL A 173 0.99 -10.77 -5.90
CA VAL A 173 0.06 -9.92 -5.16
C VAL A 173 -0.55 -8.91 -6.12
N LEU A 174 -1.85 -8.65 -5.95
CA LEU A 174 -2.56 -7.58 -6.63
C LEU A 174 -3.02 -6.56 -5.60
N LEU A 175 -2.51 -5.34 -5.69
CA LEU A 175 -2.91 -4.20 -4.87
C LEU A 175 -3.79 -3.24 -5.67
N GLY A 176 -4.76 -2.63 -5.00
CA GLY A 176 -5.59 -1.58 -5.58
C GLY A 176 -6.39 -0.87 -4.51
N THR A 177 -7.16 0.15 -4.90
CA THR A 177 -8.18 0.71 -4.03
C THR A 177 -9.27 1.35 -4.87
N ALA A 178 -10.52 1.25 -4.43
CA ALA A 178 -11.62 2.03 -4.96
C ALA A 178 -12.10 3.11 -3.99
N ILE A 179 -11.43 3.27 -2.83
CA ILE A 179 -11.78 4.35 -1.90
C ILE A 179 -11.48 5.67 -2.60
N PRO A 180 -12.38 6.66 -2.58
CA PRO A 180 -12.12 7.91 -3.26
C PRO A 180 -10.98 8.67 -2.57
N ASP A 181 -10.20 9.42 -3.35
CA ASP A 181 -9.15 10.31 -2.86
C ASP A 181 -9.70 11.44 -1.97
N SER A 182 -10.99 11.77 -2.15
CA SER A 182 -11.72 12.78 -1.42
C SER A 182 -13.16 12.34 -1.15
N PHE A 183 -13.63 12.65 0.06
CA PHE A 183 -15.03 12.47 0.45
C PHE A 183 -15.81 13.78 0.30
N ALA A 184 -15.29 14.79 -0.40
CA ALA A 184 -15.91 16.11 -0.51
C ALA A 184 -17.32 16.04 -1.13
N GLU A 185 -17.46 15.29 -2.22
CA GLU A 185 -18.69 15.15 -3.00
C GLU A 185 -19.74 14.22 -2.35
N ILE A 186 -19.37 13.51 -1.29
CA ILE A 186 -20.31 12.65 -0.56
C ILE A 186 -21.24 13.52 0.29
N ALA A 187 -22.54 13.29 0.20
CA ALA A 187 -23.51 14.05 1.00
C ALA A 187 -23.29 13.84 2.51
N LYS A 188 -23.86 14.73 3.33
CA LYS A 188 -23.95 14.47 4.77
C LYS A 188 -25.00 13.39 5.02
N GLY A 189 -24.78 12.55 6.02
CA GLY A 189 -25.63 11.42 6.34
C GLY A 189 -24.93 10.09 6.09
N SER A 190 -25.74 9.04 5.94
CA SER A 190 -25.27 7.69 5.59
C SER A 190 -25.22 7.54 4.07
N ASP A 191 -24.19 6.89 3.55
CA ASP A 191 -24.05 6.56 2.13
C ASP A 191 -23.22 5.27 1.97
N GLU A 192 -23.35 4.58 0.84
CA GLU A 192 -22.62 3.36 0.52
C GLU A 192 -21.80 3.53 -0.76
N ILE A 193 -20.48 3.36 -0.63
CA ILE A 193 -19.57 3.42 -1.77
C ILE A 193 -19.21 1.98 -2.17
N PRO A 194 -19.46 1.55 -3.42
CA PRO A 194 -19.06 0.22 -3.85
C PRO A 194 -17.54 0.02 -3.77
N ARG A 195 -17.11 -1.14 -3.27
CA ARG A 195 -15.71 -1.56 -3.26
C ARG A 195 -15.33 -2.11 -4.62
N HIS A 196 -15.29 -1.25 -5.63
CA HIS A 196 -15.07 -1.65 -7.02
C HIS A 196 -13.79 -2.47 -7.20
N ASP A 197 -12.75 -2.23 -6.40
CA ASP A 197 -11.50 -3.00 -6.37
C ASP A 197 -11.72 -4.44 -5.89
N TRP A 198 -12.51 -4.64 -4.82
CA TRP A 198 -12.85 -5.96 -4.29
C TRP A 198 -13.84 -6.72 -5.19
N LEU A 199 -14.88 -6.04 -5.67
CA LEU A 199 -15.85 -6.61 -6.61
C LEU A 199 -15.16 -7.06 -7.90
N PHE A 200 -14.26 -6.24 -8.42
CA PHE A 200 -13.38 -6.59 -9.54
C PHE A 200 -12.49 -7.78 -9.20
N PHE A 201 -11.85 -7.81 -8.03
CA PHE A 201 -10.99 -8.93 -7.65
C PHE A 201 -11.75 -10.26 -7.63
N LYS A 202 -13.00 -10.28 -7.15
CA LYS A 202 -13.87 -11.46 -7.22
C LYS A 202 -14.10 -11.90 -8.68
N GLU A 203 -14.46 -10.96 -9.55
CA GLU A 203 -14.64 -11.26 -10.99
C GLU A 203 -13.34 -11.76 -11.64
N LEU A 204 -12.19 -11.16 -11.30
CA LEU A 204 -10.88 -11.63 -11.76
C LEU A 204 -10.64 -13.07 -11.32
N MET A 205 -10.94 -13.43 -10.07
CA MET A 205 -10.77 -14.81 -9.60
C MET A 205 -11.68 -15.79 -10.35
N THR A 206 -12.85 -15.37 -10.80
CA THR A 206 -13.70 -16.20 -11.67
C THR A 206 -13.16 -16.27 -13.11
N ALA A 207 -12.61 -15.19 -13.63
CA ALA A 207 -12.19 -15.08 -15.02
C ALA A 207 -10.83 -15.72 -15.35
N MET A 208 -9.88 -15.80 -14.40
CA MET A 208 -8.55 -16.34 -14.74
C MET A 208 -8.62 -17.85 -15.05
N PRO A 209 -7.83 -18.32 -16.03
CA PRO A 209 -7.85 -19.72 -16.45
C PRO A 209 -7.41 -20.68 -15.34
N ALA A 210 -7.88 -21.92 -15.44
CA ALA A 210 -7.37 -23.02 -14.62
C ALA A 210 -5.85 -23.17 -14.81
N GLY A 211 -5.14 -23.47 -13.72
CA GLY A 211 -3.68 -23.64 -13.74
C GLY A 211 -2.86 -22.34 -13.74
N MET A 212 -3.47 -21.16 -13.73
CA MET A 212 -2.76 -19.90 -13.46
C MET A 212 -2.73 -19.61 -11.96
N ARG A 213 -1.56 -19.21 -11.41
CA ARG A 213 -1.46 -18.84 -9.99
C ARG A 213 -2.40 -17.68 -9.68
N ARG A 214 -3.19 -17.84 -8.63
CA ARG A 214 -4.10 -16.79 -8.14
C ARG A 214 -3.31 -15.76 -7.33
N PRO A 215 -3.43 -14.45 -7.64
CA PRO A 215 -2.81 -13.41 -6.84
C PRO A 215 -3.44 -13.37 -5.43
N ILE A 216 -2.65 -12.89 -4.48
CA ILE A 216 -3.12 -12.49 -3.16
C ILE A 216 -3.69 -11.07 -3.28
N TYR A 217 -4.90 -10.85 -2.76
CA TYR A 217 -5.49 -9.50 -2.69
C TYR A 217 -4.80 -8.65 -1.63
N GLY A 218 -4.60 -7.37 -1.92
CA GLY A 218 -4.37 -6.35 -0.91
C GLY A 218 -4.94 -5.01 -1.35
N ASP A 219 -5.07 -4.09 -0.39
CA ASP A 219 -5.69 -2.80 -0.60
C ASP A 219 -4.84 -1.62 -0.05
N HIS A 220 -5.15 -0.42 -0.53
CA HIS A 220 -4.62 0.83 0.06
C HIS A 220 -5.62 1.34 1.11
N THR A 221 -5.54 0.84 2.33
CA THR A 221 -6.48 1.16 3.42
C THR A 221 -6.08 2.36 4.27
N ILE A 222 -4.79 2.71 4.34
CA ILE A 222 -4.30 3.76 5.24
C ILE A 222 -4.13 5.09 4.49
N VAL A 223 -3.53 5.07 3.30
CA VAL A 223 -3.25 6.27 2.51
C VAL A 223 -3.65 5.99 1.06
N HIS A 224 -4.44 6.89 0.47
CA HIS A 224 -4.79 6.82 -0.93
C HIS A 224 -3.51 6.97 -1.78
N PRO A 225 -3.31 6.17 -2.85
CA PRO A 225 -2.08 6.20 -3.64
C PRO A 225 -1.77 7.56 -4.29
N GLU A 226 -2.81 8.37 -4.53
CA GLU A 226 -2.72 9.71 -5.09
C GLU A 226 -2.81 10.81 -4.02
N PHE A 227 -2.51 10.47 -2.75
CA PHE A 227 -2.53 11.43 -1.65
C PHE A 227 -1.58 12.61 -1.91
N LYS A 228 -2.08 13.82 -1.66
CA LYS A 228 -1.30 15.05 -1.72
C LYS A 228 -1.29 15.69 -0.34
N ALA A 229 -0.13 16.10 0.12
CA ALA A 229 -0.01 16.87 1.36
C ALA A 229 -0.77 18.20 1.21
N LEU A 230 -1.63 18.50 2.18
CA LEU A 230 -2.42 19.72 2.23
C LEU A 230 -2.06 20.53 3.48
N ASP A 231 -2.18 21.86 3.37
CA ASP A 231 -2.12 22.73 4.54
C ASP A 231 -3.36 22.53 5.40
N MET A 232 -3.23 21.69 6.43
CA MET A 232 -4.33 21.30 7.32
C MET A 232 -4.95 22.48 8.09
N ARG A 233 -4.33 23.67 8.09
CA ARG A 233 -4.92 24.90 8.65
C ARG A 233 -6.04 25.43 7.75
N LYS A 234 -5.92 25.22 6.44
CA LYS A 234 -6.89 25.66 5.42
C LYS A 234 -7.97 24.61 5.12
N VAL A 235 -7.74 23.36 5.50
CA VAL A 235 -8.68 22.25 5.26
C VAL A 235 -9.74 22.17 6.36
N LYS A 236 -11.02 22.27 5.97
CA LYS A 236 -12.16 21.96 6.83
C LYS A 236 -12.59 20.50 6.64
N ALA A 237 -11.83 19.59 7.25
CA ALA A 237 -12.13 18.15 7.17
C ALA A 237 -13.47 17.83 7.86
N ALA A 238 -14.31 17.06 7.19
CA ALA A 238 -15.55 16.56 7.77
C ALA A 238 -15.29 15.46 8.80
N GLY A 239 -16.05 15.45 9.89
CA GLY A 239 -16.13 14.29 10.79
C GLY A 239 -16.83 13.16 10.06
N LYS A 240 -16.15 12.02 9.89
CA LYS A 240 -16.71 10.88 9.16
C LYS A 240 -16.26 9.54 9.72
N ILE A 241 -17.11 8.52 9.56
CA ILE A 241 -16.79 7.11 9.73
C ILE A 241 -16.89 6.45 8.36
N VAL A 242 -15.94 5.57 8.06
CA VAL A 242 -15.94 4.69 6.90
C VAL A 242 -15.81 3.28 7.44
N TYR A 243 -16.81 2.44 7.18
CA TYR A 243 -16.93 1.10 7.71
C TYR A 243 -17.00 0.10 6.56
N THR A 244 -16.11 -0.90 6.58
CA THR A 244 -15.98 -1.86 5.49
C THR A 244 -17.02 -2.96 5.61
N THR A 245 -17.89 -3.08 4.61
CA THR A 245 -18.86 -4.18 4.47
C THR A 245 -18.33 -5.22 3.45
N PRO A 246 -19.04 -6.35 3.22
CA PRO A 246 -18.62 -7.36 2.24
C PRO A 246 -18.45 -6.83 0.81
N GLU A 247 -19.18 -5.78 0.42
CA GLU A 247 -19.21 -5.27 -0.96
C GLU A 247 -19.11 -3.74 -1.07
N THR A 248 -19.34 -3.01 0.01
CA THR A 248 -19.36 -1.54 0.07
C THR A 248 -18.49 -1.02 1.21
N TRP A 249 -18.19 0.27 1.18
CA TRP A 249 -17.87 1.05 2.36
C TRP A 249 -19.13 1.79 2.77
N ALA A 250 -19.71 1.41 3.90
CA ALA A 250 -20.75 2.19 4.54
C ALA A 250 -20.09 3.42 5.17
N THR A 251 -20.60 4.60 4.87
CA THR A 251 -20.03 5.86 5.31
C THR A 251 -21.04 6.65 6.10
N ARG A 252 -20.57 7.34 7.15
CA ARG A 252 -21.36 8.33 7.87
C ARG A 252 -20.57 9.63 7.88
N LYS A 253 -21.07 10.66 7.20
CA LYS A 253 -20.40 11.96 7.08
C LYS A 253 -21.22 13.06 7.72
N GLY A 254 -20.58 13.91 8.52
CA GLY A 254 -21.19 15.10 9.11
C GLY A 254 -20.56 16.40 8.63
N GLY A 255 -20.58 17.42 9.49
CA GLY A 255 -19.99 18.73 9.25
C GLY A 255 -18.48 18.75 9.49
N ALA A 256 -17.88 19.94 9.43
CA ALA A 256 -16.47 20.11 9.77
C ALA A 256 -16.20 19.59 11.19
N PHE A 257 -15.21 18.72 11.34
CA PHE A 257 -14.91 18.05 12.60
C PHE A 257 -14.55 19.05 13.70
N ARG A 258 -13.72 20.05 13.37
CA ARG A 258 -13.27 21.08 14.32
C ARG A 258 -14.41 21.94 14.87
N ASP A 259 -15.49 22.10 14.11
CA ASP A 259 -16.64 22.91 14.53
C ASP A 259 -17.55 22.12 15.48
N ASN A 260 -17.56 20.78 15.40
CA ASN A 260 -18.36 19.92 16.26
C ASN A 260 -17.75 18.51 16.41
N PRO A 261 -16.75 18.29 17.29
CA PRO A 261 -16.17 16.95 17.49
C PRO A 261 -17.17 15.92 18.06
N ALA A 262 -18.15 16.37 18.84
CA ALA A 262 -19.15 15.51 19.48
C ALA A 262 -20.06 14.78 18.47
N GLN A 263 -20.12 15.24 17.21
CA GLN A 263 -20.83 14.55 16.13
C GLN A 263 -20.37 13.10 15.95
N MET A 264 -19.14 12.77 16.34
CA MET A 264 -18.62 11.41 16.22
C MET A 264 -19.35 10.41 17.12
N HIS A 265 -19.89 10.83 18.28
CA HIS A 265 -20.70 9.96 19.12
C HIS A 265 -22.00 9.56 18.42
N ALA A 266 -22.68 10.53 17.81
CA ALA A 266 -23.88 10.27 17.01
C ALA A 266 -23.58 9.41 15.78
N HIS A 267 -22.40 9.57 15.16
CA HIS A 267 -21.98 8.71 14.06
C HIS A 267 -21.73 7.27 14.52
N CYS A 268 -21.07 7.06 15.67
CA CYS A 268 -20.88 5.73 16.24
C CYS A 268 -22.22 5.08 16.62
N ASP A 269 -23.15 5.83 17.21
CA ASP A 269 -24.49 5.35 17.51
C ASP A 269 -25.24 4.89 16.25
N GLU A 270 -25.05 5.60 15.14
CA GLU A 270 -25.61 5.22 13.85
C GLU A 270 -24.98 3.93 13.32
N VAL A 271 -23.64 3.79 13.34
CA VAL A 271 -22.94 2.57 12.88
C VAL A 271 -23.51 1.31 13.54
N VAL A 272 -23.83 1.39 14.83
CA VAL A 272 -24.36 0.25 15.60
C VAL A 272 -25.83 -0.06 15.24
N LYS A 273 -26.63 0.95 14.87
CA LYS A 273 -28.09 0.84 14.67
C LYS A 273 -28.50 0.66 13.21
N ASP A 274 -27.75 1.26 12.28
CA ASP A 274 -28.07 1.31 10.87
C ASP A 274 -27.67 -0.02 10.19
N PRO A 275 -28.63 -0.78 9.64
CA PRO A 275 -28.36 -2.06 8.99
C PRO A 275 -27.34 -1.97 7.84
N ALA A 276 -27.21 -0.81 7.17
CA ALA A 276 -26.28 -0.62 6.06
C ALA A 276 -24.80 -0.80 6.50
N PHE A 277 -24.49 -0.49 7.77
CA PHE A 277 -23.16 -0.71 8.31
C PHE A 277 -22.86 -2.18 8.58
N ALA A 278 -23.90 -3.03 8.69
CA ALA A 278 -23.75 -4.45 9.01
C ALA A 278 -22.80 -4.68 10.19
N PHE A 279 -22.90 -3.85 11.24
CA PHE A 279 -22.00 -3.89 12.39
C PHE A 279 -22.01 -5.27 13.04
N ARG A 280 -20.81 -5.84 13.25
CA ARG A 280 -20.66 -7.25 13.64
C ARG A 280 -20.33 -7.43 15.13
N GLY A 281 -20.10 -6.35 15.85
CA GLY A 281 -19.89 -6.33 17.29
C GLY A 281 -18.48 -6.75 17.72
N ALA A 282 -18.23 -6.61 19.02
CA ALA A 282 -16.93 -6.77 19.67
C ALA A 282 -16.19 -8.11 19.43
N SER A 283 -16.89 -9.13 18.95
CA SER A 283 -16.29 -10.43 18.59
C SER A 283 -15.72 -10.48 17.17
N PHE A 284 -16.07 -9.52 16.30
CA PHE A 284 -15.64 -9.50 14.92
C PHE A 284 -14.22 -8.92 14.75
N SER A 285 -13.97 -7.75 15.32
CA SER A 285 -12.69 -7.05 15.17
C SER A 285 -12.30 -6.30 16.45
N TYR A 286 -11.03 -5.94 16.60
CA TYR A 286 -10.59 -5.05 17.68
C TYR A 286 -11.21 -3.65 17.56
N GLY A 287 -11.49 -3.19 16.34
CA GLY A 287 -12.15 -1.89 16.12
C GLY A 287 -13.63 -1.87 16.47
N ASP A 288 -14.26 -3.05 16.62
CA ASP A 288 -15.66 -3.20 17.03
C ASP A 288 -15.81 -3.39 18.55
N LYS A 289 -14.69 -3.39 19.30
CA LYS A 289 -14.66 -3.42 20.78
C LYS A 289 -14.72 -2.02 21.36
#